data_AF-A0A195CIY5-F1
#
_entry.id   AF-A0A195CIY5-F1
#
_cell.length_a   1.000
_cell.length_b   1.000
_cell.length_c   1.000
_cell.angle_alpha   90.00
_cell.angle_beta   90.00
_cell.angle_gamma   90.00
#
_symmetry.space_group_name_H-M   'P 1'
#
loop_
_entity.id
_entity.type
_entity.pdbx_description
1 polymer ?
#
loop_
_entity_poly.entity_id
_entity_poly.type
_entity_poly.pdbx_seq_one_letter_code
_entity_poly.pdbx_strand_id
1 'polypeptide(L)' 'MAFSQSHQQDLIELAEITGISTVPGVFRIVLELLALQVSPEDIYTLLKQISTKSLKSLNRQTTNEDAEASVSTTKQ' A
#
# COMPACT_ATOMS: atom_id res chain seq x y z
N MET A 1 8.12 -18.51 -14.24
CA MET A 1 9.57 -18.43 -14.57
C MET A 1 10.16 -17.31 -13.72
N ALA A 2 11.28 -17.54 -13.02
CA ALA A 2 11.92 -16.49 -12.22
C ALA A 2 12.91 -15.71 -13.08
N PHE A 3 12.87 -14.38 -13.03
CA PHE A 3 13.86 -13.52 -13.70
C PHE A 3 15.24 -13.72 -13.06
N SER A 4 16.29 -13.83 -13.88
CA SER A 4 17.67 -13.81 -13.37
C SER A 4 17.98 -12.45 -12.73
N GLN A 5 18.93 -12.43 -11.80
CA GLN A 5 19.30 -11.21 -11.07
C GLN A 5 19.74 -10.07 -12.01
N SER A 6 20.41 -10.39 -13.12
CA SER A 6 20.78 -9.42 -14.15
C SER A 6 19.55 -8.78 -14.81
N HIS A 7 18.58 -9.60 -15.24
CA HIS A 7 17.35 -9.09 -15.85
C HIS A 7 16.51 -8.29 -14.86
N GLN A 8 16.55 -8.62 -13.56
CA GLN A 8 15.89 -7.81 -12.54
C GLN A 8 16.49 -6.41 -12.44
N GLN A 9 17.81 -6.28 -12.54
CA GLN A 9 18.49 -4.99 -12.51
C GLN A 9 18.13 -4.15 -13.74
N ASP A 10 18.17 -4.75 -14.93
CA ASP A 10 17.79 -4.08 -16.18
C ASP A 10 16.33 -3.57 -16.14
N LEU A 11 15.42 -4.37 -15.55
CA LEU A 11 14.02 -3.99 -15.39
C LEU A 11 13.83 -2.85 -14.37
N ILE A 12 14.64 -2.81 -13.31
CA ILE A 12 14.63 -1.70 -12.34
C ILE A 12 15.12 -0.42 -13.01
N GLU A 13 16.23 -0.47 -13.75
CA GLU A 13 16.75 0.70 -14.47
C GLU A 13 15.73 1.22 -15.50
N LEU A 14 15.07 0.33 -16.23
CA LEU A 14 14.00 0.71 -17.16
C LEU A 14 12.84 1.40 -16.43
N ALA A 15 12.40 0.84 -15.29
CA ALA A 15 11.34 1.44 -14.50
C ALA A 15 11.72 2.86 -14.05
N GLU A 16 12.95 3.06 -13.57
CA GLU A 16 13.46 4.37 -13.16
C GLU A 16 13.48 5.38 -14.31
N ILE A 17 13.93 4.99 -15.51
CA ILE A 17 13.94 5.84 -16.71
C ILE A 17 12.51 6.27 -17.08
N THR A 18 11.52 5.40 -16.85
CA THR A 18 10.10 5.73 -17.09
C THR A 18 9.44 6.53 -15.97
N GLY A 19 10.20 6.92 -14.93
CA GLY A 19 9.71 7.70 -13.79
C GLY A 19 9.02 6.86 -12.72
N ILE A 20 9.13 5.53 -12.77
CA ILE A 20 8.63 4.63 -11.74
C ILE A 20 9.73 4.48 -10.69
N SER A 21 9.62 5.24 -9.60
CA SER A 21 10.45 5.03 -8.42
C SER A 21 9.70 4.15 -7.41
N THR A 22 10.21 2.95 -7.18
CA THR A 22 9.63 2.01 -6.22
C THR A 22 10.72 1.30 -5.44
N VAL A 23 10.40 0.91 -4.21
CA VAL A 23 11.31 0.14 -3.36
C VAL A 23 11.63 -1.19 -4.05
N PRO A 24 12.90 -1.62 -4.14
CA PRO A 24 13.28 -2.83 -4.85
C PRO A 24 12.48 -4.08 -4.43
N GLY A 25 12.09 -4.17 -3.16
CA GLY A 25 11.24 -5.25 -2.65
C GLY A 25 9.83 -5.23 -3.25
N VAL A 26 9.19 -4.06 -3.38
CA VAL A 26 7.86 -3.93 -3.99
C VAL A 26 7.94 -4.25 -5.49
N PHE A 27 8.99 -3.80 -6.17
CA PHE A 27 9.20 -4.13 -7.58
C PHE A 27 9.32 -5.64 -7.81
N ARG A 28 10.08 -6.35 -6.96
CA ARG A 28 10.20 -7.81 -7.02
C ARG A 28 8.83 -8.51 -6.89
N ILE A 29 8.01 -8.07 -5.94
CA ILE A 29 6.65 -8.61 -5.75
C ILE A 29 5.80 -8.39 -7.00
N VAL A 30 5.86 -7.21 -7.60
CA VAL A 30 5.12 -6.92 -8.85
C VAL A 30 5.57 -7.83 -9.99
N LEU A 31 6.88 -8.03 -10.16
CA LEU A 31 7.42 -8.96 -11.17
C LEU A 31 6.99 -10.41 -10.91
N GLU A 32 6.93 -10.86 -9.66
CA GLU A 32 6.45 -12.19 -9.30
C GLU A 32 4.96 -12.36 -9.62
N LEU A 33 4.13 -11.36 -9.32
CA LEU A 33 2.71 -11.38 -9.67
C LEU A 33 2.49 -11.45 -11.19
N LEU A 34 3.27 -10.71 -11.97
CA LEU A 34 3.26 -10.79 -13.43
C LEU A 34 3.70 -12.17 -13.92
N ALA A 35 4.71 -12.78 -13.29
CA ALA A 35 5.16 -14.14 -13.62
C ALA A 35 4.10 -15.21 -13.29
N LEU A 36 3.19 -14.94 -12.35
CA LEU A 36 2.01 -15.75 -12.04
C LEU A 36 0.81 -15.47 -12.98
N GLN A 37 0.99 -14.64 -14.01
CA GLN A 37 -0.04 -14.25 -14.97
C GLN A 37 -1.22 -13.48 -14.35
N VAL A 38 -0.98 -12.75 -13.25
CA VAL A 38 -1.97 -11.80 -12.72
C VAL A 38 -2.04 -10.60 -13.68
N SER A 39 -3.25 -10.11 -13.97
CA SER A 39 -3.45 -8.94 -14.84
C SER A 39 -2.75 -7.71 -14.27
N PRO A 40 -2.02 -6.93 -15.10
CA PRO A 40 -1.38 -5.69 -14.66
C PRO A 40 -2.39 -4.64 -14.18
N GLU A 41 -3.60 -4.62 -14.76
CA GLU A 41 -4.69 -3.73 -14.31
C GLU A 41 -5.15 -4.07 -12.89
N ASP A 42 -5.25 -5.35 -12.57
CA ASP A 42 -5.61 -5.83 -11.23
C ASP A 42 -4.51 -5.52 -10.21
N ILE A 43 -3.24 -5.71 -10.57
CA ILE A 43 -2.10 -5.34 -9.73
C ILE A 43 -2.12 -3.83 -9.46
N TYR A 44 -2.32 -3.00 -10.48
CA TYR A 44 -2.45 -1.55 -10.32
C TYR A 44 -3.61 -1.18 -9.41
N THR A 45 -4.77 -1.78 -9.60
CA THR A 45 -5.97 -1.53 -8.79
C THR A 45 -5.72 -1.89 -7.32
N LEU A 46 -5.08 -3.03 -7.06
CA LEU A 46 -4.68 -3.44 -5.71
C LEU A 46 -3.69 -2.44 -5.08
N LEU A 47 -2.62 -2.09 -5.79
CA LEU A 47 -1.60 -1.13 -5.32
C LEU A 47 -2.22 0.25 -5.00
N LYS A 48 -3.15 0.70 -5.84
CA LYS A 48 -3.88 1.96 -5.63
C LYS A 48 -4.79 1.90 -4.40
N GLN A 49 -5.46 0.78 -4.17
CA GLN A 49 -6.30 0.59 -2.98
C GLN A 49 -5.48 0.55 -1.69
N ILE A 50 -4.33 -0.13 -1.66
CA ILE A 50 -3.50 -0.19 -0.46
C ILE A 50 -2.85 1.16 -0.14
N SER A 51 -2.40 1.89 -1.17
CA SER A 51 -1.80 3.23 -1.02
C SER A 51 -2.80 4.22 -0.41
N THR A 52 -4.04 4.22 -0.89
CA THR A 52 -5.10 5.12 -0.42
C THR A 52 -5.67 4.74 0.95
N LYS A 53 -5.71 3.45 1.29
CA LYS A 53 -6.15 2.98 2.62
C LYS A 53 -5.14 3.29 3.72
N SER A 54 -3.84 3.22 3.43
CA SER A 54 -2.77 3.59 4.37
C SER A 54 -2.92 5.03 4.87
N LEU A 55 -3.18 5.98 3.96
CA LEU A 55 -3.41 7.40 4.29
C LEU A 55 -4.69 7.64 5.11
N LYS A 56 -5.77 6.90 4.83
CA LYS A 56 -7.03 7.05 5.57
C LYS A 56 -6.98 6.49 6.99
N SER A 57 -6.16 5.46 7.25
CA SER A 57 -6.00 4.90 8.59
C SER A 57 -5.20 5.82 9.51
N LEU A 58 -4.22 6.55 8.98
CA LEU A 58 -3.39 7.47 9.77
C LEU A 58 -4.19 8.71 10.24
N ASN A 59 -5.16 9.16 9.44
CA ASN A 59 -5.92 10.38 9.74
C ASN A 59 -7.05 10.18 10.77
N ARG A 60 -7.27 8.95 11.27
CA ARG A 60 -8.34 8.64 12.23
C ARG A 60 -7.89 8.63 13.70
N GLN A 61 -6.64 8.99 14.00
CA GLN A 61 -6.09 8.90 15.37
C GLN A 61 -5.97 10.25 16.09
N THR A 62 -6.36 11.39 15.50
CA THR A 62 -6.23 12.71 16.17
C THR A 62 -7.49 13.57 16.09
N THR A 63 -8.69 12.99 16.22
CA THR A 63 -9.89 13.80 16.54
C THR A 63 -10.97 12.90 17.16
N ASN A 64 -10.92 12.73 18.47
CA ASN A 64 -12.11 12.48 19.27
C ASN A 64 -12.15 13.60 20.31
N GLU A 65 -12.83 14.69 19.95
CA GLU A 65 -13.30 15.71 20.87
C GLU A 65 -14.68 15.29 21.42
N ASP A 66 -14.81 15.42 22.75
CA ASP A 66 -15.96 15.90 23.54
C ASP A 66 -17.36 15.22 23.60
N ALA A 67 -17.83 15.21 24.87
CA ALA A 67 -19.20 15.46 25.36
C ALA A 67 -20.31 14.38 25.36
N GLU A 68 -21.13 14.50 26.42
CA GLU A 68 -22.38 13.81 26.81
C GLU A 68 -22.24 12.47 27.58
N ALA A 69 -22.86 12.23 28.75
CA ALA A 69 -23.92 12.94 29.46
C ALA A 69 -23.89 12.59 30.97
N SER A 70 -24.35 13.56 31.78
CA SER A 70 -24.78 13.40 33.16
C SER A 70 -25.62 12.15 33.40
N VAL A 71 -25.26 11.35 34.41
CA VAL A 71 -26.22 10.51 35.15
C VAL A 71 -26.05 10.83 36.63
N SER A 72 -27.10 11.42 37.18
CA SER A 72 -27.32 11.69 38.60
C SER A 72 -27.54 10.40 39.42
N THR A 73 -27.52 10.55 40.76
CA THR A 73 -28.08 9.66 41.82
C THR A 73 -27.23 8.42 42.20
N THR A 74 -26.99 7.97 43.45
CA THR A 74 -27.52 8.24 44.81
C THR A 74 -26.58 7.59 45.87
N LYS A 75 -26.49 8.16 47.09
CA LYS A 75 -26.23 7.55 48.43
C LYS A 75 -25.16 6.44 48.61
N GLN A 76 -24.21 6.65 49.54
CA GLN A 76 -24.35 6.29 50.97
C GLN A 76 -23.27 6.98 51.83
#